data_AF-A0A432CNH5-F1
#
_entry.id   AF-A0A432CNH5-F1
#
_cell.length_a   1.000
_cell.length_b   1.000
_cell.length_c   1.000
_cell.angle_alpha   90.00
_cell.angle_beta   90.00
_cell.angle_gamma   90.00
#
_symmetry.space_group_name_H-M   'P 1'
#
loop_
_entity.id
_entity.type
_entity.pdbx_description
1 polymer ?
#
loop_
_entity_poly.entity_id
_entity_poly.type
_entity_poly.pdbx_seq_one_letter_code
_entity_poly.pdbx_strand_id
1 'polypeptide(L)'
;MLNVFIYVGLLVLFLNFVLFIRCFSLQDKVFKIFTGYLGLVLVIQIISNVLARVNINNLYLSHFYFVGQFIILSFFYKVLLKETYQKKIVTVGLYAGLAVIGIQYVLDPSLFFKFNLFEIFITSFLIVSYATLHLYNILNEKKEYYYINMGILLYLFGSTILFIVGNLTNILRLEYTKIPWVLNSGLYIVYQLFILLEWKKSFSKK
;
A
#
# COMPACT_ATOMS: atom_id res chain seq x y z
N MET A 1 -11.39 -16.18 12.14
CA MET A 1 -10.02 -15.95 11.64
C MET A 1 -9.85 -14.59 10.97
N LEU A 2 -10.58 -14.26 9.90
CA LEU A 2 -10.42 -12.99 9.16
C LEU A 2 -10.44 -11.74 10.07
N ASN A 3 -11.47 -11.60 10.91
CA ASN A 3 -11.60 -10.44 11.81
C ASN A 3 -10.41 -10.31 12.78
N VAL A 4 -9.90 -11.43 13.28
CA VAL A 4 -8.73 -11.44 14.17
C VAL A 4 -7.51 -10.87 13.43
N PHE A 5 -7.28 -11.30 12.19
CA PHE A 5 -6.16 -10.82 11.39
C PHE A 5 -6.30 -9.33 11.05
N ILE A 6 -7.51 -8.87 10.74
CA ILE A 6 -7.79 -7.44 10.50
C ILE A 6 -7.46 -6.62 11.74
N TYR A 7 -7.92 -7.02 12.93
CA TYR A 7 -7.66 -6.27 14.17
C TYR A 7 -6.19 -6.29 14.58
N VAL A 8 -5.50 -7.43 14.41
CA VAL A 8 -4.05 -7.52 14.63
C VAL A 8 -3.31 -6.61 13.66
N GLY A 9 -3.66 -6.63 12.37
CA GLY A 9 -3.06 -5.75 11.36
C GLY A 9 -3.26 -4.27 11.68
N LEU A 10 -4.46 -3.88 12.10
CA LEU A 10 -4.77 -2.51 12.53
C LEU A 10 -3.97 -2.09 13.76
N LEU A 11 -3.84 -2.98 14.76
CA LEU A 11 -3.07 -2.72 15.96
C LEU A 11 -1.59 -2.51 15.63
N VAL A 12 -1.00 -3.38 14.82
CA VAL A 12 0.42 -3.26 14.43
C VAL A 12 0.64 -1.99 13.60
N LEU A 13 -0.28 -1.66 12.68
CA LEU A 13 -0.23 -0.39 11.93
C LEU A 13 -0.27 0.81 12.88
N PHE A 14 -1.16 0.82 13.85
CA PHE A 14 -1.26 1.90 14.84
C PHE A 14 0.06 2.06 15.62
N LEU A 15 0.65 0.95 16.08
CA LEU A 15 1.95 0.97 16.76
C LEU A 15 3.06 1.52 15.84
N ASN A 16 3.13 1.05 14.59
CA ASN A 16 4.07 1.57 13.61
C ASN A 16 3.89 3.07 13.41
N PHE A 17 2.66 3.56 13.24
CA PHE A 17 2.39 4.98 13.07
C PHE A 17 2.85 5.81 14.28
N VAL A 18 2.59 5.36 15.51
CA VAL A 18 3.06 6.01 16.74
C VAL A 18 4.59 6.06 16.81
N LEU A 19 5.28 4.98 16.41
CA LEU A 19 6.74 4.95 16.37
C LEU A 19 7.31 5.92 15.32
N PHE A 20 6.69 5.98 14.15
CA PHE A 20 7.13 6.88 13.07
C PHE A 20 6.85 8.35 13.39
N ILE A 21 5.71 8.67 14.00
CA ILE A 21 5.39 10.07 14.33
C ILE A 21 6.28 10.63 15.45
N ARG A 22 6.71 9.78 16.40
CA ARG A 22 7.60 10.18 17.51
C ARG A 22 8.94 10.73 17.02
N CYS A 23 9.47 10.21 15.92
CA CYS A 23 10.75 10.64 15.35
C CYS A 23 10.58 11.62 14.17
N PHE A 24 9.36 12.09 13.89
CA PHE A 24 9.04 12.79 12.64
C PHE A 24 9.87 14.05 12.37
N SER A 25 10.07 14.91 13.37
CA SER A 25 10.77 16.18 13.20
C SER A 25 12.26 16.00 12.88
N LEU A 26 12.87 14.93 13.40
CA LEU A 26 14.32 14.68 13.38
C LEU A 26 14.80 13.95 12.11
N GLN A 27 13.89 13.41 11.31
CA GLN A 27 14.23 12.54 10.17
C GLN A 27 14.13 13.26 8.81
N ASP A 28 14.67 12.57 7.80
CA ASP A 28 14.74 13.04 6.42
C ASP A 28 13.36 13.16 5.74
N LYS A 29 13.36 13.69 4.51
CA LYS A 29 12.13 13.88 3.74
C LYS A 29 11.46 12.56 3.36
N VAL A 30 12.24 11.50 3.11
CA VAL A 30 11.71 10.18 2.72
C VAL A 30 10.89 9.58 3.88
N PHE A 31 11.44 9.64 5.09
CA PHE A 31 10.77 9.21 6.32
C PHE A 31 9.46 9.95 6.53
N LYS A 32 9.46 11.28 6.40
CA LYS A 32 8.26 12.11 6.60
C LYS A 32 7.14 11.75 5.63
N ILE A 33 7.47 11.51 4.36
CA ILE A 33 6.50 11.06 3.36
C ILE A 33 5.93 9.69 3.74
N PHE A 34 6.79 8.76 4.17
CA PHE A 34 6.36 7.42 4.58
C PHE A 34 5.48 7.44 5.86
N THR A 35 5.77 8.32 6.82
CA THR A 35 4.90 8.53 7.98
C THR A 35 3.52 9.04 7.55
N GLY A 36 3.46 9.93 6.57
CA GLY A 36 2.20 10.38 5.97
C GLY A 36 1.42 9.23 5.32
N TYR A 37 2.11 8.31 4.64
CA TYR A 37 1.51 7.08 4.10
C TYR A 37 0.86 6.23 5.20
N LEU A 38 1.59 5.95 6.29
CA LEU A 38 1.05 5.19 7.42
C LEU A 38 -0.19 5.87 8.04
N GLY A 39 -0.16 7.20 8.16
CA GLY A 39 -1.29 7.99 8.65
C GLY A 39 -2.53 7.86 7.75
N LEU A 40 -2.37 8.01 6.43
CA LEU A 40 -3.46 7.84 5.47
C LEU A 40 -4.07 6.44 5.58
N VAL A 41 -3.23 5.40 5.61
CA VAL A 41 -3.70 4.01 5.71
C VAL A 41 -4.43 3.77 7.03
N LEU A 42 -3.92 4.31 8.14
CA LEU A 42 -4.55 4.18 9.46
C LEU A 42 -5.93 4.82 9.49
N VAL A 43 -6.05 6.05 8.99
CA VAL A 43 -7.33 6.76 8.92
C VAL A 43 -8.35 5.96 8.11
N ILE A 44 -7.97 5.51 6.91
CA ILE A 44 -8.88 4.74 6.05
C ILE A 44 -9.29 3.42 6.72
N GLN A 45 -8.36 2.69 7.36
CA GLN A 45 -8.70 1.44 8.03
C GLN A 45 -9.61 1.64 9.25
N ILE A 46 -9.41 2.71 10.03
CA ILE A 46 -10.31 3.04 11.15
C ILE A 46 -11.71 3.33 10.62
N ILE A 47 -11.84 4.22 9.63
CA ILE A 47 -13.15 4.59 9.07
C ILE A 47 -13.83 3.35 8.47
N SER A 48 -13.12 2.55 7.67
CA SER A 48 -13.66 1.31 7.09
C SER A 48 -14.17 0.34 8.16
N ASN A 49 -13.44 0.17 9.27
CA ASN A 49 -13.87 -0.69 10.37
C ASN A 49 -15.08 -0.13 11.12
N VAL A 50 -15.14 1.19 11.33
CA VAL A 50 -16.30 1.84 11.97
C VAL A 50 -17.55 1.65 11.11
N LEU A 51 -17.46 1.94 9.81
CA LEU A 51 -18.58 1.77 8.87
C LEU A 51 -19.06 0.30 8.80
N ALA A 52 -18.13 -0.65 8.78
CA ALA A 52 -18.47 -2.07 8.80
C ALA A 52 -19.26 -2.47 10.06
N ARG A 53 -18.92 -1.90 11.24
CA ARG A 53 -19.64 -2.18 12.49
C ARG A 53 -21.06 -1.62 12.52
N VAL A 54 -21.30 -0.51 11.82
CA VAL A 54 -22.63 0.09 11.68
C VAL A 54 -23.38 -0.40 10.43
N ASN A 55 -22.88 -1.45 9.77
CA ASN A 55 -23.44 -2.05 8.54
C ASN A 55 -23.57 -1.08 7.35
N ILE A 56 -22.73 -0.05 7.29
CA ILE A 56 -22.64 0.86 6.14
C ILE A 56 -21.59 0.32 5.16
N ASN A 57 -21.94 0.30 3.88
CA ASN A 57 -21.02 -0.13 2.82
C ASN A 57 -19.79 0.80 2.78
N ASN A 58 -18.60 0.21 2.93
CA ASN A 58 -17.32 0.90 2.97
C ASN A 58 -16.48 0.66 1.70
N LEU A 59 -17.03 0.00 0.68
CA LEU A 59 -16.28 -0.41 -0.51
C LEU A 59 -15.61 0.78 -1.22
N TYR A 60 -16.27 1.94 -1.25
CA TYR A 60 -15.73 3.16 -1.86
C TYR A 60 -14.41 3.63 -1.22
N LEU A 61 -14.18 3.30 0.07
CA LEU A 61 -12.92 3.64 0.77
C LEU A 61 -11.72 2.89 0.20
N SER A 62 -11.94 1.77 -0.50
CA SER A 62 -10.87 1.05 -1.18
C SER A 62 -10.20 1.91 -2.27
N HIS A 63 -10.95 2.75 -2.99
CA HIS A 63 -10.38 3.67 -3.99
C HIS A 63 -9.45 4.69 -3.34
N PHE A 64 -9.88 5.29 -2.22
CA PHE A 64 -9.04 6.21 -1.45
C PHE A 64 -7.79 5.51 -0.91
N TYR A 65 -7.90 4.23 -0.54
CA TYR A 65 -6.77 3.44 -0.09
C TYR A 65 -5.77 3.21 -1.23
N PHE A 66 -6.19 2.65 -2.37
CA PHE A 66 -5.29 2.29 -3.46
C PHE A 66 -4.72 3.52 -4.17
N VAL A 67 -5.54 4.51 -4.49
CA VAL A 67 -5.09 5.76 -5.15
C VAL A 67 -4.24 6.60 -4.19
N GLY A 68 -4.66 6.72 -2.92
CA GLY A 68 -3.89 7.43 -1.90
C GLY A 68 -2.52 6.79 -1.65
N GLN A 69 -2.48 5.45 -1.53
CA GLN A 69 -1.25 4.68 -1.46
C GLN A 69 -0.37 4.90 -2.68
N PHE A 70 -0.92 4.86 -3.89
CA PHE A 70 -0.20 5.10 -5.13
C PHE A 70 0.46 6.47 -5.19
N ILE A 71 -0.29 7.52 -4.84
CA ILE A 71 0.21 8.89 -4.84
C ILE A 71 1.36 9.05 -3.85
N ILE A 72 1.15 8.65 -2.59
CA ILE A 72 2.16 8.86 -1.54
C ILE A 72 3.39 8.00 -1.79
N LEU A 73 3.22 6.72 -2.17
CA LEU A 73 4.37 5.85 -2.48
C LEU A 73 5.10 6.30 -3.75
N SER A 74 4.43 6.91 -4.73
CA SER A 74 5.12 7.54 -5.86
C SER A 74 5.99 8.71 -5.40
N PHE A 75 5.52 9.56 -4.48
CA PHE A 75 6.37 10.60 -3.90
C PHE A 75 7.51 10.02 -3.06
N PHE A 76 7.27 8.96 -2.30
CA PHE A 76 8.29 8.24 -1.55
C PHE A 76 9.42 7.76 -2.48
N TYR A 77 9.09 7.03 -3.55
CA TYR A 77 10.08 6.54 -4.51
C TYR A 77 10.75 7.67 -5.30
N LYS A 78 10.04 8.76 -5.62
CA LYS A 78 10.64 9.92 -6.29
C LYS A 78 11.75 10.57 -5.46
N VAL A 79 11.61 10.60 -4.13
CA VAL A 79 12.64 11.15 -3.24
C VAL A 79 13.71 10.11 -2.93
N LEU A 80 13.33 8.84 -2.79
CA LEU A 80 14.21 7.73 -2.42
C LEU A 80 15.18 7.32 -3.55
N LEU A 81 14.71 7.26 -4.80
CA LEU A 81 15.56 6.87 -5.93
C LEU A 81 16.65 7.92 -6.17
N LYS A 82 17.85 7.49 -6.60
CA LYS A 82 19.01 8.39 -6.75
C LYS A 82 19.05 9.01 -8.14
N GLU A 83 18.92 8.17 -9.15
CA GLU A 83 19.06 8.53 -10.56
C GLU A 83 17.94 9.43 -11.07
N THR A 84 18.32 10.46 -11.84
CA THR A 84 17.38 11.46 -12.39
C THR A 84 16.39 10.83 -13.36
N TYR A 85 16.82 9.86 -14.17
CA TYR A 85 15.94 9.16 -15.11
C TYR A 85 14.89 8.32 -14.36
N GLN A 86 15.24 7.67 -13.26
CA GLN A 86 14.29 6.90 -12.44
C GLN A 86 13.25 7.80 -11.79
N LYS A 87 13.66 8.97 -11.28
CA LYS A 87 12.73 9.98 -10.76
C LYS A 87 11.75 10.47 -11.84
N LYS A 88 12.23 10.59 -13.09
CA LYS A 88 11.39 10.92 -14.24
C LYS A 88 10.40 9.80 -14.55
N ILE A 89 10.83 8.54 -14.54
CA ILE A 89 9.95 7.36 -14.68
C ILE A 89 8.83 7.40 -13.63
N VAL A 90 9.16 7.60 -12.35
CA VAL A 90 8.17 7.70 -11.27
C VAL A 90 7.19 8.85 -11.50
N THR A 91 7.70 10.01 -11.92
CA THR A 91 6.87 11.20 -12.15
C THR A 91 5.92 10.99 -13.34
N VAL A 92 6.41 10.47 -14.45
CA VAL A 92 5.60 10.17 -15.63
C VAL A 92 4.57 9.09 -15.30
N GLY A 93 4.99 8.01 -14.63
CA GLY A 93 4.08 6.94 -14.23
C GLY A 93 3.01 7.40 -13.24
N LEU A 94 3.32 8.29 -12.31
CA LEU A 94 2.33 8.92 -11.41
C LEU A 94 1.25 9.66 -12.22
N TYR A 95 1.64 10.59 -13.08
CA TYR A 95 0.67 11.37 -13.86
C TYR A 95 -0.09 10.51 -14.87
N ALA A 96 0.58 9.59 -15.56
CA ALA A 96 -0.07 8.68 -16.49
C ALA A 96 -1.04 7.74 -15.78
N GLY A 97 -0.66 7.16 -14.64
CA GLY A 97 -1.52 6.29 -13.84
C GLY A 97 -2.77 7.01 -13.35
N LEU A 98 -2.63 8.24 -12.82
CA LEU A 98 -3.77 9.05 -12.41
C LEU A 98 -4.65 9.46 -13.60
N ALA A 99 -4.06 9.80 -14.75
CA ALA A 99 -4.83 10.12 -15.95
C ALA A 99 -5.64 8.92 -16.44
N VAL A 100 -5.05 7.72 -16.47
CA VAL A 100 -5.73 6.48 -16.85
C VAL A 100 -6.91 6.18 -15.92
N ILE A 101 -6.71 6.28 -14.61
CA ILE A 101 -7.77 6.05 -13.62
C ILE A 101 -8.85 7.15 -13.73
N GLY A 102 -8.45 8.40 -13.90
CA GLY A 102 -9.39 9.52 -14.07
C GLY A 102 -10.26 9.38 -15.31
N ILE A 103 -9.67 9.04 -16.46
CA ILE A 103 -10.39 8.74 -17.70
C ILE A 103 -11.35 7.57 -17.48
N GLN A 104 -10.91 6.51 -16.78
CA GLN A 104 -11.75 5.37 -16.49
C GLN A 104 -13.01 5.75 -15.69
N TYR A 105 -12.88 6.60 -14.67
CA TYR A 105 -14.03 7.07 -13.88
C TYR A 105 -14.93 8.07 -14.61
N VAL A 106 -14.38 8.86 -15.54
CA VAL A 106 -15.20 9.74 -16.39
C VAL A 106 -16.04 8.91 -17.37
N LEU A 107 -15.49 7.83 -17.92
CA LEU A 107 -16.18 6.96 -18.86
C LEU A 107 -17.22 6.05 -18.17
N ASP A 108 -16.92 5.53 -16.99
CA ASP A 108 -17.85 4.73 -16.19
C ASP A 108 -17.80 5.13 -14.70
N PRO A 109 -18.61 6.11 -14.28
CA PRO A 109 -18.71 6.53 -12.88
C PRO A 109 -19.22 5.42 -11.95
N SER A 110 -19.88 4.38 -12.48
CA SER A 110 -20.39 3.27 -11.66
C SER A 110 -19.27 2.45 -11.02
N LEU A 111 -18.04 2.54 -11.57
CA LEU A 111 -16.86 1.88 -11.04
C LEU A 111 -16.49 2.34 -9.63
N PHE A 112 -16.88 3.56 -9.23
CA PHE A 112 -16.61 4.09 -7.89
C PHE A 112 -17.38 3.35 -6.78
N PHE A 113 -18.47 2.68 -7.13
CA PHE A 113 -19.27 1.88 -6.21
C PHE A 113 -18.97 0.38 -6.32
N LYS A 114 -17.93 0.00 -7.07
CA LYS A 114 -17.54 -1.38 -7.34
C LYS A 114 -16.08 -1.59 -6.98
N PHE A 115 -15.70 -2.84 -6.81
CA PHE A 115 -14.29 -3.20 -6.59
C PHE A 115 -13.52 -3.12 -7.92
N ASN A 116 -12.90 -1.98 -8.19
CA ASN A 116 -12.21 -1.72 -9.46
C ASN A 116 -10.84 -2.42 -9.52
N LEU A 117 -10.82 -3.66 -10.01
CA LEU A 117 -9.60 -4.45 -10.14
C LEU A 117 -8.53 -3.81 -11.03
N PHE A 118 -8.94 -3.09 -12.07
CA PHE A 118 -7.99 -2.46 -12.98
C PHE A 118 -7.22 -1.34 -12.28
N GLU A 119 -7.92 -0.50 -11.49
CA GLU A 119 -7.28 0.52 -10.63
C GLU A 119 -6.26 -0.13 -9.68
N ILE A 120 -6.66 -1.20 -9.00
CA ILE A 120 -5.79 -1.93 -8.06
C ILE A 120 -4.54 -2.45 -8.77
N PHE A 121 -4.73 -3.04 -9.95
CA PHE A 121 -3.64 -3.59 -10.74
C PHE A 121 -2.68 -2.49 -11.21
N ILE A 122 -3.15 -1.43 -11.85
CA ILE A 122 -2.27 -0.41 -12.45
C ILE A 122 -1.50 0.36 -11.37
N THR A 123 -2.16 0.70 -10.26
CA THR A 123 -1.51 1.38 -9.12
C THR A 123 -0.44 0.50 -8.50
N SER A 124 -0.74 -0.77 -8.23
CA SER A 124 0.20 -1.72 -7.62
C SER A 124 1.37 -2.02 -8.56
N PHE A 125 1.10 -2.23 -9.85
CA PHE A 125 2.11 -2.52 -10.86
C PHE A 125 3.16 -1.41 -10.99
N LEU A 126 2.73 -0.15 -11.00
CA LEU A 126 3.63 1.00 -11.05
C LEU A 126 4.51 1.08 -9.79
N ILE A 127 3.92 0.91 -8.60
CA ILE A 127 4.69 0.94 -7.34
C ILE A 127 5.68 -0.22 -7.27
N VAL A 128 5.27 -1.44 -7.66
CA VAL A 128 6.15 -2.61 -7.73
C VAL A 128 7.32 -2.33 -8.66
N SER A 129 7.08 -1.72 -9.82
CA SER A 129 8.13 -1.33 -10.76
C SER A 129 9.12 -0.34 -10.11
N TYR A 130 8.63 0.66 -9.37
CA TYR A 130 9.49 1.61 -8.66
C TYR A 130 10.30 0.94 -7.53
N ALA A 131 9.69 0.01 -6.82
CA ALA A 131 10.33 -0.75 -5.76
C ALA A 131 11.45 -1.66 -6.30
N THR A 132 11.26 -2.23 -7.50
CA THR A 132 12.31 -2.98 -8.20
C THR A 132 13.47 -2.08 -8.64
N LEU A 133 13.20 -0.86 -9.13
CA LEU A 133 14.27 0.12 -9.41
C LEU A 133 15.07 0.45 -8.15
N HIS A 134 14.41 0.57 -7.00
CA HIS A 134 15.11 0.80 -5.74
C HIS A 134 15.98 -0.39 -5.34
N LEU A 135 15.51 -1.62 -5.51
CA LEU A 135 16.33 -2.82 -5.27
C LEU A 135 17.59 -2.82 -6.13
N TYR A 136 17.48 -2.42 -7.39
CA TYR A 136 18.63 -2.32 -8.29
C TYR A 136 19.68 -1.31 -7.77
N ASN A 137 19.25 -0.13 -7.33
CA ASN A 137 20.17 0.89 -6.82
C ASN A 137 20.96 0.44 -5.59
N ILE A 138 20.35 -0.37 -4.71
CA ILE A 138 20.97 -0.77 -3.44
C ILE A 138 21.76 -2.08 -3.51
N LEU A 139 21.93 -2.70 -4.70
CA LEU A 139 22.67 -3.96 -4.85
C LEU A 139 24.10 -3.89 -4.29
N ASN A 140 24.80 -2.79 -4.57
CA ASN A 140 26.19 -2.56 -4.14
C ASN A 140 26.32 -1.35 -3.20
N GLU A 141 25.20 -0.82 -2.71
CA GLU A 141 25.18 0.38 -1.90
C GLU A 141 24.58 0.12 -0.51
N LYS A 142 24.50 1.19 0.30
CA LYS A 142 23.85 1.14 1.60
C LYS A 142 22.37 0.76 1.44
N LYS A 143 21.92 -0.18 2.27
CA LYS A 143 20.56 -0.73 2.29
C LYS A 143 19.53 0.24 2.89
N GLU A 144 19.40 1.42 2.31
CA GLU A 144 18.46 2.45 2.73
C GLU A 144 17.01 2.03 2.46
N TYR A 145 16.16 2.07 3.49
CA TYR A 145 14.73 1.70 3.42
C TYR A 145 14.47 0.28 2.87
N TYR A 146 15.42 -0.64 3.04
CA TYR A 146 15.39 -1.97 2.44
C TYR A 146 14.19 -2.81 2.91
N TYR A 147 13.93 -2.89 4.21
CA TYR A 147 12.84 -3.73 4.73
C TYR A 147 11.48 -3.15 4.37
N ILE A 148 11.31 -1.82 4.39
CA ILE A 148 10.10 -1.17 3.87
C ILE A 148 9.89 -1.53 2.40
N ASN A 149 10.93 -1.42 1.57
CA ASN A 149 10.83 -1.73 0.14
C ASN A 149 10.47 -3.20 -0.11
N MET A 150 11.09 -4.12 0.62
CA MET A 150 10.76 -5.56 0.55
C MET A 150 9.32 -5.84 0.99
N GLY A 151 8.86 -5.17 2.06
CA GLY A 151 7.48 -5.25 2.52
C GLY A 151 6.48 -4.77 1.47
N ILE A 152 6.76 -3.62 0.82
CA ILE A 152 5.95 -3.06 -0.27
C ILE A 152 5.85 -4.07 -1.42
N LEU A 153 6.98 -4.61 -1.88
CA LEU A 153 7.01 -5.60 -2.96
C LEU A 153 6.18 -6.83 -2.64
N LEU A 154 6.44 -7.45 -1.48
CA LEU A 154 5.76 -8.68 -1.08
C LEU A 154 4.25 -8.44 -0.94
N TYR A 155 3.86 -7.36 -0.27
CA TYR A 155 2.46 -7.03 -0.06
C TYR A 155 1.73 -6.72 -1.35
N LEU A 156 2.26 -5.80 -2.17
CA LEU A 156 1.57 -5.35 -3.38
C LEU A 156 1.48 -6.45 -4.42
N PHE A 157 2.57 -7.17 -4.64
CA PHE A 157 2.56 -8.29 -5.59
C PHE A 157 1.60 -9.39 -5.14
N GLY A 158 1.71 -9.82 -3.87
CA GLY A 158 0.85 -10.87 -3.32
C GLY A 158 -0.62 -10.47 -3.25
N SER A 159 -0.93 -9.27 -2.74
CA SER A 159 -2.31 -8.78 -2.62
C SER A 159 -2.98 -8.61 -3.97
N THR A 160 -2.28 -8.09 -4.99
CA THR A 160 -2.84 -7.94 -6.34
C THR A 160 -3.27 -9.28 -6.93
N ILE A 161 -2.43 -10.32 -6.79
CA ILE A 161 -2.77 -11.69 -7.21
C ILE A 161 -3.99 -12.19 -6.44
N LEU A 162 -4.00 -12.01 -5.11
CA LEU A 162 -5.12 -12.45 -4.27
C LEU A 162 -6.43 -11.72 -4.59
N PHE A 163 -6.39 -10.45 -4.98
CA PHE A 163 -7.58 -9.70 -5.40
C PHE A 163 -8.13 -10.20 -6.72
N ILE A 164 -7.27 -10.51 -7.70
CA ILE A 164 -7.68 -11.12 -8.97
C ILE A 164 -8.32 -12.49 -8.70
N VAL A 165 -7.65 -13.33 -7.92
CA VAL A 165 -8.15 -14.67 -7.55
C VAL A 165 -9.46 -14.55 -6.76
N GLY A 166 -9.55 -13.64 -5.79
CA GLY A 166 -10.74 -13.43 -4.97
C GLY A 166 -11.95 -12.97 -5.77
N ASN A 167 -11.74 -12.12 -6.77
CA ASN A 167 -12.82 -11.74 -7.67
C ASN A 167 -13.26 -12.91 -8.56
N LEU A 168 -12.30 -13.69 -9.09
CA LEU A 168 -12.60 -14.86 -9.91
C LEU A 168 -13.38 -15.93 -9.13
N THR A 169 -12.99 -16.23 -7.89
CA THR A 169 -13.69 -17.22 -7.06
C THR A 169 -15.11 -16.76 -6.71
N ASN A 170 -15.34 -15.46 -6.53
CA ASN A 170 -16.67 -14.88 -6.36
C ASN A 170 -17.54 -15.03 -7.62
N ILE A 171 -16.99 -14.75 -8.81
CA ILE A 171 -17.69 -14.92 -10.09
C ILE A 171 -18.08 -16.39 -10.32
N LEU A 172 -17.16 -17.30 -10.04
CA LEU A 172 -17.34 -18.75 -10.22
C LEU A 172 -18.13 -19.42 -9.06
N ARG A 173 -18.55 -18.65 -8.04
CA ARG A 173 -19.30 -19.13 -6.85
C ARG A 173 -18.65 -20.34 -6.16
N LEU A 174 -17.32 -20.37 -6.10
CA LEU A 174 -16.58 -21.47 -5.49
C LEU A 174 -16.74 -21.48 -3.97
N GLU A 175 -16.75 -22.66 -3.34
CA GLU A 175 -16.92 -22.80 -1.88
C GLU A 175 -15.85 -22.05 -1.06
N TYR A 176 -14.69 -21.77 -1.66
CA TYR A 176 -13.53 -21.18 -1.01
C TYR A 176 -13.37 -19.65 -1.21
N THR A 177 -14.46 -18.92 -1.45
CA THR A 177 -14.45 -17.45 -1.68
C THR A 177 -13.74 -16.63 -0.60
N LYS A 178 -13.65 -17.13 0.65
CA LYS A 178 -13.03 -16.40 1.78
C LYS A 178 -11.51 -16.54 1.88
N ILE A 179 -10.89 -17.54 1.24
CA ILE A 179 -9.45 -17.82 1.38
C ILE A 179 -8.58 -16.63 0.93
N PRO A 180 -8.83 -16.00 -0.24
CA PRO A 180 -7.98 -14.89 -0.69
C PRO A 180 -7.98 -13.70 0.27
N TRP A 181 -9.12 -13.41 0.91
CA TRP A 181 -9.25 -12.34 1.89
C TRP A 181 -8.49 -12.61 3.20
N VAL A 182 -8.47 -13.86 3.66
CA VAL A 182 -7.70 -14.28 4.85
C VAL A 182 -6.21 -14.20 4.56
N LEU A 183 -5.76 -14.72 3.40
CA LEU A 183 -4.36 -14.64 2.98
C LEU A 183 -3.91 -13.19 2.81
N ASN A 184 -4.75 -12.32 2.23
CA ASN A 184 -4.43 -10.91 2.05
C ASN A 184 -4.28 -10.19 3.40
N SER A 185 -5.16 -10.47 4.37
CA SER A 185 -5.02 -9.96 5.74
C SER A 185 -3.72 -10.45 6.40
N GLY A 186 -3.32 -11.69 6.14
CA GLY A 186 -2.04 -12.24 6.59
C GLY A 186 -0.84 -11.55 5.97
N LEU A 187 -0.84 -11.34 4.65
CA LEU A 187 0.20 -10.57 3.94
C LEU A 187 0.31 -9.14 4.48
N TYR A 188 -0.81 -8.52 4.82
CA TYR A 188 -0.81 -7.19 5.42
C TYR A 188 -0.12 -7.16 6.79
N ILE A 189 -0.32 -8.18 7.64
CA ILE A 189 0.43 -8.28 8.91
C ILE A 189 1.93 -8.43 8.62
N VAL A 190 2.32 -9.29 7.70
CA VAL A 190 3.73 -9.47 7.31
C VAL A 190 4.31 -8.14 6.82
N TYR A 191 3.57 -7.38 6.01
CA TYR A 191 3.97 -6.04 5.58
C TYR A 191 4.25 -5.10 6.75
N GLN A 192 3.34 -5.06 7.73
CA GLN A 192 3.51 -4.23 8.92
C GLN A 192 4.73 -4.66 9.77
N LEU A 193 5.05 -5.96 9.80
CA LEU A 193 6.27 -6.44 10.46
C LEU A 193 7.54 -5.97 9.74
N PHE A 194 7.56 -5.94 8.40
CA PHE A 194 8.68 -5.36 7.64
C PHE A 194 8.90 -3.88 7.96
N ILE A 195 7.83 -3.10 8.09
CA ILE A 195 7.89 -1.69 8.50
C ILE A 195 8.48 -1.56 9.91
N LEU A 196 8.04 -2.39 10.85
CA LEU A 196 8.56 -2.40 12.22
C LEU A 196 10.05 -2.77 12.26
N LEU A 197 10.47 -3.75 11.46
CA LEU A 197 11.86 -4.16 11.33
C LEU A 197 12.75 -3.04 10.78
N GLU A 198 12.28 -2.31 9.77
CA GLU A 198 12.98 -1.11 9.27
C GLU A 198 13.15 -0.09 10.38
N TRP A 199 12.07 0.23 11.11
CA TRP A 199 12.14 1.22 12.18
C TRP A 199 13.14 0.85 13.26
N LYS A 200 13.11 -0.41 13.70
CA LYS A 200 14.05 -0.92 14.71
C LYS A 200 15.51 -0.87 14.25
N LYS A 201 15.79 -1.17 12.97
CA LYS A 201 17.17 -1.22 12.45
C LYS A 201 17.72 0.15 12.07
N SER A 202 16.89 1.00 11.47
CA SER A 202 17.33 2.24 10.83
C SER A 202 17.12 3.49 11.69
N PHE A 203 16.15 3.46 12.62
CA PHE A 203 15.71 4.66 13.36
C PHE A 203 15.73 4.54 14.89
N SER A 204 15.62 3.34 15.48
CA SER A 204 15.53 3.18 16.95
C SER A 204 16.75 3.63 17.77
N LYS A 205 17.91 3.85 17.13
CA LYS A 205 19.16 4.27 17.80
C LYS A 205 19.51 5.76 17.56
N LYS A 206 18.64 6.51 16.89
CA LYS A 206 18.80 7.94 16.61
C LYS A 206 17.79 8.73 17.42
#